data_AF-A0A2E7BK61-F1
#
_entry.id   AF-A0A2E7BK61-F1
#
_cell.length_a   1.000
_cell.length_b   1.000
_cell.length_c   1.000
_cell.angle_alpha   90.00
_cell.angle_beta   90.00
_cell.angle_gamma   90.00
#
_symmetry.space_group_name_H-M   'P 1'
#
loop_
_entity.id
_entity.type
_entity.pdbx_description
1 polymer ?
#
loop_
_entity_poly.entity_id
_entity_poly.type
_entity_poly.pdbx_seq_one_letter_code
_entity_poly.pdbx_strand_id
1 'polypeptide(L)'
;MQFALRDRRTARAEPALLASLLLLGLLSPAGTVVARAQAGGEDPFLAIPWQEGPTTGDLGGIAEVDVPAGYLFTDGNGARQFLELNQNPPSGQEQGLILPVDGEWFVTLDFVPSGYVRDDERDTLDADALFES
;
A
#
# COMPACT_ATOMS: atom_id res chain seq x y z
N MET A 1 36.26 -13.15 57.65
CA MET A 1 37.34 -12.42 58.34
C MET A 1 37.32 -10.99 57.83
N GLN A 2 37.40 -9.90 58.60
CA GLN A 2 37.46 -9.66 60.04
C GLN A 2 37.33 -8.12 60.22
N PHE A 3 36.41 -7.71 61.10
CA PHE A 3 36.34 -6.51 61.95
C PHE A 3 37.29 -5.31 61.75
N ALA A 4 36.69 -4.11 61.71
CA ALA A 4 37.11 -2.92 62.49
C ALA A 4 35.93 -1.94 62.62
N LEU A 5 35.19 -1.93 63.75
CA LEU A 5 35.29 -1.00 64.89
C LEU A 5 34.96 0.47 64.52
N ARG A 6 33.69 0.87 64.72
CA ARG A 6 33.20 1.71 65.85
C ARG A 6 33.72 3.15 65.84
N ASP A 7 32.84 4.09 65.55
CA ASP A 7 32.65 5.20 66.49
C ASP A 7 31.16 5.34 66.82
N ARG A 8 30.90 5.41 68.12
CA ARG A 8 29.59 5.56 68.75
C ARG A 8 29.48 7.01 69.15
N ARG A 9 28.64 7.80 68.47
CA ARG A 9 28.05 8.99 69.09
C ARG A 9 26.57 8.77 69.29
N THR A 10 26.24 8.55 70.55
CA THR A 10 24.93 8.48 71.14
C THR A 10 24.26 9.86 71.13
N ALA A 11 23.00 9.92 70.67
CA ALA A 11 22.00 10.79 71.26
C ALA A 11 20.61 10.13 71.09
N ARG A 12 20.05 9.68 72.22
CA ARG A 12 18.60 9.52 72.46
C ARG A 12 17.93 10.90 72.27
N ALA A 13 16.65 11.09 71.98
CA ALA A 13 15.45 10.35 72.39
C ALA A 13 14.24 10.69 71.50
N GLU A 14 13.46 9.66 71.16
CA GLU A 14 11.99 9.50 71.29
C GLU A 14 10.96 10.42 70.56
N PRO A 15 9.75 9.87 70.29
CA PRO A 15 8.89 10.22 69.16
C PRO A 15 7.70 11.10 69.56
N ALA A 16 7.11 11.83 68.60
CA ALA A 16 5.79 12.41 68.77
C ALA A 16 5.04 12.50 67.44
N LEU A 17 3.80 12.03 67.52
CA LEU A 17 2.79 11.87 66.49
C LEU A 17 2.18 13.20 65.99
N LEU A 18 1.59 13.09 64.79
CA LEU A 18 0.36 13.75 64.30
C LEU A 18 0.43 15.14 63.64
N ALA A 19 0.18 15.05 62.32
CA ALA A 19 -0.82 15.81 61.55
C ALA A 19 -0.55 17.27 61.18
N SER A 20 -0.35 17.52 59.88
CA SER A 20 -1.17 18.46 59.11
C SER A 20 -0.95 18.28 57.60
N LEU A 21 -2.04 17.99 56.89
CA LEU A 21 -2.13 18.04 55.43
C LEU A 21 -2.01 19.50 54.97
N LEU A 22 -1.15 19.77 53.98
CA LEU A 22 -1.33 20.84 53.01
C LEU A 22 -0.65 20.45 51.68
N LEU A 23 -1.50 20.08 50.72
CA LEU A 23 -1.19 19.88 49.31
C LEU A 23 -0.84 21.23 48.66
N LEU A 24 0.32 21.37 48.02
CA LEU A 24 0.63 22.24 46.85
C LEU A 24 2.14 22.13 46.55
N GLY A 25 2.66 21.86 45.36
CA GLY A 25 2.14 21.49 44.06
C GLY A 25 3.37 21.18 43.19
N LEU A 26 3.55 19.92 42.78
CA LEU A 26 4.53 19.57 41.75
C LEU A 26 3.90 19.87 40.40
N LEU A 27 4.23 21.02 39.82
CA LEU A 27 3.92 21.31 38.43
C LEU A 27 4.97 20.63 37.53
N SER A 28 4.84 19.32 37.34
CA SER A 28 5.48 18.67 36.20
C SER A 28 4.67 19.01 34.95
N PRO A 29 5.27 19.60 33.89
CA PRO A 29 4.60 19.64 32.60
C PRO A 29 4.48 18.18 32.14
N ALA A 30 3.26 17.65 32.22
CA ALA A 30 2.91 16.40 31.58
C ALA A 30 3.31 16.54 30.11
N GLY A 31 4.32 15.79 29.69
CA GLY A 31 4.67 15.67 28.29
C GLY A 31 3.44 15.19 27.55
N THR A 32 2.89 16.04 26.69
CA THR A 32 1.82 15.66 25.78
C THR A 32 2.35 14.59 24.85
N VAL A 33 2.10 13.31 25.19
CA VAL A 33 2.21 12.23 24.23
C VAL A 33 1.04 12.43 23.27
N VAL A 34 1.30 13.07 22.14
CA VAL A 34 0.37 13.07 21.02
C VAL A 34 0.35 11.64 20.49
N ALA A 35 -0.62 10.85 20.94
CA ALA A 35 -0.94 9.59 20.32
C ALA A 35 -1.35 9.90 18.88
N ARG A 36 -0.46 9.64 17.92
CA ARG A 36 -0.85 9.58 16.52
C ARG A 36 -1.80 8.41 16.41
N ALA A 37 -3.09 8.69 16.28
CA ALA A 37 -4.04 7.72 15.78
C ALA A 37 -3.48 7.23 14.45
N GLN A 38 -3.06 5.96 14.40
CA GLN A 38 -2.75 5.34 13.12
C GLN A 38 -4.08 5.31 12.39
N ALA A 39 -4.21 6.14 11.35
CA ALA A 39 -5.35 6.09 10.46
C ALA A 39 -5.31 4.69 9.81
N GLY A 40 -6.16 3.79 10.30
CA GLY A 40 -6.45 2.52 9.65
C GLY A 40 -7.26 2.78 8.41
N GLY A 41 -6.64 3.37 7.39
CA GLY A 41 -7.18 3.39 6.04
C GLY A 41 -7.06 2.00 5.44
N GLU A 42 -8.07 1.59 4.68
CA GLU A 42 -7.99 0.38 3.87
C GLU A 42 -6.84 0.52 2.87
N ASP A 43 -6.04 -0.53 2.70
CA ASP A 43 -4.97 -0.54 1.70
C ASP A 43 -5.61 -0.39 0.31
N PRO A 44 -5.33 0.68 -0.44
CA PRO A 44 -5.96 0.92 -1.73
C PRO A 44 -5.65 -0.17 -2.75
N PHE A 45 -4.57 -0.95 -2.56
CA PHE A 45 -4.31 -2.13 -3.38
C PHE A 45 -5.42 -3.18 -3.30
N LEU A 46 -6.04 -3.32 -2.12
CA LEU A 46 -7.14 -4.27 -1.89
C LEU A 46 -8.47 -3.81 -2.50
N ALA A 47 -8.58 -2.54 -2.88
CA ALA A 47 -9.78 -1.99 -3.53
C ALA A 47 -9.82 -2.31 -5.03
N ILE A 48 -8.70 -2.71 -5.63
CA ILE A 48 -8.65 -3.13 -7.03
C ILE A 48 -9.39 -4.47 -7.18
N PRO A 49 -10.25 -4.64 -8.20
CA PRO A 49 -11.04 -5.86 -8.40
C PRO A 49 -10.18 -6.99 -9.01
N TRP A 50 -9.25 -7.52 -8.21
CA TRP A 50 -8.39 -8.63 -8.60
C TRP A 50 -9.18 -9.92 -8.83
N GLN A 51 -8.82 -10.62 -9.90
CA GLN A 51 -9.22 -11.99 -10.19
C GLN A 51 -7.99 -12.89 -9.98
N GLU A 52 -8.05 -13.80 -9.03
CA GLU A 52 -6.98 -14.77 -8.80
C GLU A 52 -7.06 -15.89 -9.84
N GLY A 53 -5.94 -16.23 -10.47
CA GLY A 53 -5.85 -17.37 -11.37
C GLY A 53 -5.98 -18.71 -10.63
N PRO A 54 -6.49 -19.78 -11.28
CA PRO A 54 -6.80 -19.88 -12.71
C PRO A 54 -8.08 -19.13 -13.12
N THR A 55 -7.98 -18.26 -14.12
CA THR A 55 -9.12 -17.52 -14.69
C THR A 55 -8.86 -17.13 -16.15
N THR A 56 -9.90 -16.75 -16.87
CA THR A 56 -9.79 -16.11 -18.20
C THR A 56 -10.23 -14.65 -18.06
N GLY A 57 -9.30 -13.73 -18.31
CA GLY A 57 -9.54 -12.28 -18.20
C GLY A 57 -9.98 -11.67 -19.52
N ASP A 58 -11.04 -10.86 -19.50
CA ASP A 58 -11.48 -10.05 -20.64
C ASP A 58 -10.61 -8.80 -20.79
N LEU A 59 -10.12 -8.54 -22.00
CA LEU A 59 -9.30 -7.37 -22.36
C LEU A 59 -10.13 -6.36 -23.15
N GLY A 60 -11.22 -5.89 -22.54
CA GLY A 60 -12.09 -4.87 -23.12
C GLY A 60 -12.90 -5.36 -24.33
N GLY A 61 -13.22 -6.66 -24.39
CA GLY A 61 -13.91 -7.30 -25.52
C GLY A 61 -13.10 -7.44 -26.81
N ILE A 62 -11.81 -7.10 -26.79
CA ILE A 62 -10.91 -7.19 -27.96
C ILE A 62 -10.19 -8.55 -28.00
N ALA A 63 -9.84 -9.06 -26.82
CA ALA A 63 -9.17 -10.34 -26.63
C ALA A 63 -9.48 -10.90 -25.23
N GLU A 64 -9.09 -12.15 -25.01
CA GLU A 64 -9.09 -12.80 -23.70
C GLU A 64 -7.67 -13.28 -23.36
N VAL A 65 -7.35 -13.39 -22.07
CA VAL A 65 -6.07 -13.92 -21.59
C VAL A 65 -6.29 -14.98 -20.52
N ASP A 66 -5.68 -16.15 -20.69
CA ASP A 66 -5.66 -17.19 -19.67
C ASP A 66 -4.59 -16.85 -18.61
N VAL A 67 -5.04 -16.75 -17.36
CA VAL A 67 -4.22 -16.38 -16.21
C VAL A 67 -4.03 -17.62 -15.35
N PRO A 68 -2.81 -18.17 -15.21
CA PRO A 68 -2.57 -19.39 -14.45
C PRO A 68 -2.62 -19.14 -12.94
N ALA A 69 -2.66 -20.22 -12.15
CA ALA A 69 -2.53 -20.15 -10.71
C ALA A 69 -1.22 -19.43 -10.28
N GLY A 70 -1.28 -18.67 -9.19
CA GLY A 70 -0.13 -17.88 -8.70
C GLY A 70 -0.04 -16.46 -9.28
N TYR A 71 -1.06 -16.03 -10.02
CA TYR A 71 -1.15 -14.69 -10.59
C TYR A 71 -2.49 -14.03 -10.28
N LEU A 72 -2.48 -12.70 -10.25
CA LEU A 72 -3.66 -11.85 -10.16
C LEU A 72 -3.85 -11.12 -11.48
N PHE A 73 -5.10 -10.99 -11.90
CA PHE A 73 -5.50 -10.21 -13.06
C PHE A 73 -6.49 -9.11 -12.66
N THR A 74 -6.43 -7.97 -13.32
CA THR A 74 -7.48 -6.96 -13.30
C THR A 74 -7.69 -6.39 -14.69
N ASP A 75 -8.92 -5.93 -14.95
CA ASP A 75 -9.27 -5.24 -16.19
C ASP A 75 -8.54 -3.89 -16.34
N GLY A 76 -8.75 -3.22 -17.46
CA GLY A 76 -8.14 -1.92 -17.75
C GLY A 76 -8.41 -0.84 -16.68
N ASN A 77 -9.56 -0.87 -16.00
CA ASN A 77 -9.85 0.10 -14.94
C ASN A 77 -8.99 -0.15 -13.71
N GLY A 78 -8.88 -1.39 -13.25
CA GLY A 78 -8.00 -1.73 -12.14
C GLY A 78 -6.52 -1.61 -12.50
N ALA A 79 -6.14 -1.85 -13.76
CA ALA A 79 -4.78 -1.64 -14.24
C ALA A 79 -4.36 -0.16 -14.09
N ARG A 80 -5.21 0.78 -14.51
CA ARG A 80 -4.97 2.22 -14.32
C ARG A 80 -4.87 2.60 -12.85
N GLN A 81 -5.76 2.08 -12.00
CA GLN A 81 -5.68 2.30 -10.56
C GLN A 81 -4.37 1.79 -9.97
N PHE A 82 -3.94 0.57 -10.35
CA PHE A 82 -2.67 0.01 -9.90
C PHE A 82 -1.48 0.89 -10.33
N LEU A 83 -1.47 1.35 -11.57
CA LEU A 83 -0.40 2.21 -12.09
C LEU A 83 -0.34 3.54 -11.33
N GLU A 84 -1.48 4.19 -11.07
CA GLU A 84 -1.56 5.41 -10.26
C GLU A 84 -1.02 5.20 -8.84
N LEU A 85 -1.41 4.10 -8.17
CA LEU A 85 -0.93 3.75 -6.84
C LEU A 85 0.60 3.56 -6.81
N ASN A 86 1.16 3.03 -7.90
CA ASN A 86 2.60 2.77 -8.05
C ASN A 86 3.36 3.96 -8.68
N GLN A 87 2.74 5.13 -8.80
CA GLN A 87 3.34 6.34 -9.38
C GLN A 87 3.81 6.17 -10.83
N ASN A 88 3.17 5.25 -11.56
CA ASN A 88 3.33 5.09 -12.99
C ASN A 88 2.12 5.75 -13.67
N PRO A 89 2.26 6.89 -14.35
CA PRO A 89 1.12 7.53 -15.01
C PRO A 89 0.51 6.60 -16.07
N PRO A 90 -0.81 6.30 -16.02
CA PRO A 90 -1.44 5.45 -17.01
C PRO A 90 -1.50 6.14 -18.38
N SER A 91 -1.41 5.35 -19.45
CA SER A 91 -1.57 5.84 -20.82
C SER A 91 -3.04 5.99 -21.22
N GLY A 92 -3.94 5.28 -20.53
CA GLY A 92 -5.36 5.19 -20.88
C GLY A 92 -5.66 4.05 -21.86
N GLN A 93 -4.65 3.36 -22.37
CA GLN A 93 -4.78 2.26 -23.34
C GLN A 93 -4.76 0.88 -22.69
N GLU A 94 -4.59 0.81 -21.37
CA GLU A 94 -4.56 -0.42 -20.61
C GLU A 94 -5.90 -1.16 -20.72
N GLN A 95 -5.83 -2.40 -21.20
CA GLN A 95 -6.93 -3.36 -21.26
C GLN A 95 -6.89 -4.34 -20.08
N GLY A 96 -5.74 -4.51 -19.45
CA GLY A 96 -5.60 -5.30 -18.24
C GLY A 96 -4.19 -5.24 -17.65
N LEU A 97 -4.04 -5.86 -16.49
CA LEU A 97 -2.76 -6.02 -15.81
C LEU A 97 -2.67 -7.38 -15.13
N ILE A 98 -1.51 -8.02 -15.23
CA ILE A 98 -1.19 -9.27 -14.54
C ILE A 98 0.01 -9.04 -13.62
N LEU A 99 -0.05 -9.55 -12.39
CA LEU A 99 1.10 -9.65 -11.50
C LEU A 99 1.16 -11.01 -10.79
N PRO A 100 2.35 -11.53 -10.45
CA PRO A 100 2.49 -12.69 -9.57
C PRO A 100 2.02 -12.32 -8.16
N VAL A 101 1.52 -13.30 -7.41
CA VAL A 101 1.09 -13.10 -6.02
C VAL A 101 2.21 -12.65 -5.07
N ASP A 102 3.48 -12.83 -5.45
CA ASP A 102 4.65 -12.33 -4.72
C ASP A 102 4.96 -10.84 -4.99
N GLY A 103 4.34 -10.24 -6.01
CA GLY A 103 4.35 -8.80 -6.28
C GLY A 103 5.67 -8.23 -6.83
N GLU A 104 6.61 -9.05 -7.28
CA GLU A 104 7.95 -8.55 -7.69
C GLU A 104 7.97 -7.82 -9.04
N TRP A 105 7.02 -8.12 -9.93
CA TRP A 105 6.91 -7.52 -11.26
C TRP A 105 5.44 -7.46 -11.69
N PHE A 106 5.14 -6.74 -12.77
CA PHE A 106 3.81 -6.76 -13.37
C PHE A 106 3.92 -6.58 -14.89
N VAL A 107 2.86 -6.96 -15.59
CA VAL A 107 2.69 -6.79 -17.03
C VAL A 107 1.42 -5.99 -17.27
N THR A 108 1.52 -4.89 -18.02
CA THR A 108 0.35 -4.20 -18.58
C THR A 108 0.03 -4.76 -19.96
N LEU A 109 -1.25 -4.86 -20.27
CA LEU A 109 -1.76 -5.32 -21.55
C LEU A 109 -2.47 -4.15 -22.20
N ASP A 110 -1.88 -3.56 -23.24
CA ASP A 110 -2.39 -2.36 -23.89
C ASP A 110 -2.87 -2.67 -25.31
N PHE A 111 -3.88 -1.95 -25.78
CA PHE A 111 -4.33 -2.02 -27.17
C PHE A 111 -4.26 -0.65 -27.85
N VAL A 112 -3.63 -0.62 -29.02
CA VAL A 112 -3.57 0.57 -29.89
C VAL A 112 -4.17 0.18 -31.25
N PRO A 113 -5.25 0.83 -31.70
CA PRO A 113 -5.92 0.47 -32.96
C PRO A 113 -5.12 0.84 -34.22
N SER A 114 -4.01 1.58 -34.11
CA SER A 114 -3.20 2.01 -35.25
C SER A 114 -2.48 0.83 -35.91
N GLY A 115 -2.70 0.62 -37.20
CA GLY A 115 -2.09 -0.47 -37.97
C GLY A 115 -2.86 -1.80 -37.90
N TYR A 116 -4.00 -1.83 -37.21
CA TYR A 116 -4.93 -2.96 -37.25
C TYR A 116 -5.85 -2.82 -38.47
N VAL A 117 -5.66 -3.70 -39.46
CA VAL A 117 -6.59 -3.88 -40.58
C VAL A 117 -7.32 -5.20 -40.33
N ARG A 118 -8.64 -5.15 -40.20
CA ARG A 118 -9.42 -6.40 -40.08
C ARG A 118 -9.35 -7.17 -41.40
N ASP A 119 -9.29 -8.49 -41.34
CA ASP A 119 -9.15 -9.35 -42.53
C ASP A 119 -10.27 -9.15 -43.56
N ASP A 120 -11.45 -8.72 -43.12
CA ASP A 120 -12.60 -8.40 -43.98
C ASP A 120 -12.56 -7.00 -44.59
N GLU A 121 -11.66 -6.12 -44.12
CA GLU A 121 -11.42 -4.78 -44.68
C GLU A 121 -10.28 -4.78 -45.72
N ARG A 122 -9.65 -5.94 -45.93
CA ARG A 122 -8.54 -6.12 -46.88
C ARG A 122 -8.88 -5.68 -48.31
N ASP A 123 -10.13 -5.90 -48.73
CA ASP A 123 -10.58 -5.57 -50.09
C ASP A 123 -11.01 -4.09 -50.25
N THR A 124 -11.07 -3.33 -49.15
CA THR A 124 -11.41 -1.89 -49.12
C THR A 124 -10.20 -0.98 -48.87
N LEU A 125 -9.02 -1.57 -48.69
CA LEU A 125 -7.79 -0.84 -48.40
C LEU A 125 -7.30 -0.10 -49.66
N ASP A 126 -7.42 1.23 -49.67
CA ASP A 126 -6.90 2.06 -50.74
C ASP A 126 -5.38 2.22 -50.58
N ALA A 127 -4.64 1.45 -51.38
CA ALA A 127 -3.18 1.45 -51.34
C ALA A 127 -2.56 2.79 -51.75
N ASP A 128 -3.25 3.59 -52.58
CA ASP A 128 -2.74 4.86 -53.06
C ASP A 128 -2.91 5.94 -51.97
N ALA A 129 -4.03 5.91 -51.24
CA ALA A 129 -4.28 6.81 -50.11
C ALA A 129 -3.30 6.63 -48.92
N LEU A 130 -2.66 5.47 -48.80
CA LEU A 130 -1.68 5.20 -47.73
C LEU A 130 -0.34 5.93 -47.92
N PHE A 131 -0.02 6.37 -49.14
CA PHE A 131 1.25 7.03 -49.46
C PHE A 131 1.13 8.54 -49.68
N GLU A 132 -0.07 9.12 -49.60
CA GLU A 132 -0.26 10.57 -49.66
C GLU A 132 0.09 11.20 -48.31
N SER A 133 1.11 12.08 -48.31
CA SER A 133 1.64 12.81 -47.15
C SER A 133 1.34 14.30 -47.23
#